data_AF-A0ABD5WG18-F1
#
_entry.id   AF-A0ABD5WG18-F1
#
_cell.length_a   1.000
_cell.length_b   1.000
_cell.length_c   1.000
_cell.angle_alpha   90.00
_cell.angle_beta   90.00
_cell.angle_gamma   90.00
#
_symmetry.space_group_name_H-M   'P 1'
#
loop_
_entity.id
_entity.type
_entity.pdbx_description
1 polymer ?
#
loop_
_entity_poly.entity_id
_entity_poly.type
_entity_poly.pdbx_seq_one_letter_code
_entity_poly.pdbx_strand_id
1 'polypeptide(L)'
;MGVDLGSGDIQSLKEQIDDELEDRLEEIQAGQVGGAFKQGDKISVEQEKLLQYLELRLMNNTKLVEGPDEEMIEVAEWAEQLHERLNGVLLANTDEDYELRQRFRIDGKALTDWETEAFLAELQDFLDKYIEENPDFQSTLAGANAATANIFCWGIVTTR
;
A
#
# COMPACT_ATOMS: atom_id res chain seq x y z
N MET A 1 18.60 -9.18 -33.74
CA MET A 1 17.17 -9.53 -33.73
C MET A 1 16.55 -8.69 -32.63
N GLY A 2 16.05 -7.51 -32.97
CA GLY A 2 15.30 -6.69 -32.03
C GLY A 2 13.88 -7.25 -31.99
N VAL A 3 13.44 -7.68 -30.82
CA VAL A 3 12.02 -8.01 -30.61
C VAL A 3 11.27 -6.68 -30.65
N ASP A 4 10.66 -6.41 -31.80
CA ASP A 4 9.68 -5.34 -31.97
C ASP A 4 8.40 -5.82 -31.28
N LEU A 5 8.35 -5.63 -29.96
CA LEU A 5 7.12 -5.85 -29.19
C LEU A 5 6.16 -4.73 -29.59
N GLY A 6 5.15 -5.07 -30.39
CA GLY A 6 4.16 -4.11 -30.83
C GLY A 6 3.41 -3.56 -29.63
N SER A 7 2.90 -2.34 -29.73
CA SER A 7 2.09 -1.69 -28.67
C SER A 7 0.91 -2.57 -28.19
N GLY A 8 0.43 -3.50 -29.03
CA GLY A 8 -0.61 -4.48 -28.65
C GLY A 8 -0.10 -5.62 -27.75
N ASP A 9 1.15 -6.05 -27.90
CA ASP A 9 1.74 -7.09 -27.05
C ASP A 9 1.97 -6.57 -25.62
N ILE A 10 2.34 -5.30 -25.49
CA ILE A 10 2.53 -4.63 -24.18
C ILE A 10 1.18 -4.44 -23.47
N GLN A 11 0.13 -4.09 -24.19
CA GLN A 11 -1.22 -3.97 -23.61
C GLN A 11 -1.76 -5.33 -23.15
N SER A 12 -1.59 -6.36 -23.97
CA SER A 12 -2.05 -7.72 -23.63
C SER A 12 -1.26 -8.33 -22.46
N LEU A 13 0.02 -7.99 -22.32
CA LEU A 13 0.83 -8.36 -21.15
C LEU A 13 0.39 -7.60 -19.88
N LYS A 14 0.00 -6.33 -20.01
CA LYS A 14 -0.51 -5.55 -18.87
C LYS A 14 -1.84 -6.12 -18.36
N GLU A 15 -2.75 -6.46 -19.27
CA GLU A 15 -4.03 -7.11 -18.92
C GLU A 15 -3.79 -8.46 -18.23
N GLN A 16 -2.87 -9.29 -18.74
CA GLN A 16 -2.53 -10.56 -18.08
C GLN A 16 -1.91 -10.38 -16.69
N ILE A 17 -1.11 -9.33 -16.48
CA ILE A 17 -0.57 -9.02 -15.15
C ILE A 17 -1.69 -8.51 -14.23
N ASP A 18 -2.62 -7.72 -14.74
CA ASP A 18 -3.76 -7.21 -13.95
C ASP A 18 -4.72 -8.33 -13.55
N ASP A 19 -5.04 -9.25 -14.45
CA ASP A 19 -5.87 -10.43 -14.18
C ASP A 19 -5.21 -11.36 -13.15
N GLU A 20 -3.92 -11.67 -13.31
CA GLU A 20 -3.17 -12.49 -12.34
C GLU A 20 -3.04 -11.78 -10.98
N LEU A 21 -2.93 -10.45 -10.96
CA LEU A 21 -2.93 -9.68 -9.71
C LEU A 21 -4.30 -9.75 -9.05
N GLU A 22 -5.39 -9.60 -9.80
CA GLU A 22 -6.74 -9.74 -9.28
C GLU A 22 -6.98 -11.14 -8.73
N ASP A 23 -6.60 -12.18 -9.45
CA ASP A 23 -6.65 -13.58 -9.01
C ASP A 23 -5.84 -13.80 -7.72
N ARG A 24 -4.63 -13.23 -7.61
CA ARG A 24 -3.81 -13.34 -6.39
C ARG A 24 -4.40 -12.55 -5.22
N LEU A 25 -5.02 -11.39 -5.47
CA LEU A 25 -5.69 -10.59 -4.44
C LEU A 25 -6.99 -11.28 -3.98
N GLU A 26 -7.72 -11.92 -4.89
CA GLU A 26 -8.90 -12.74 -4.61
C GLU A 26 -8.55 -14.05 -3.89
N GLU A 27 -7.45 -14.71 -4.26
CA GLU A 27 -6.96 -15.93 -3.59
C GLU A 27 -6.65 -15.66 -2.11
N ILE A 28 -6.14 -14.46 -1.79
CA ILE A 28 -5.95 -14.04 -0.41
C ILE A 28 -7.29 -13.87 0.30
N GLN A 29 -8.26 -13.22 -0.35
CA GLN A 29 -9.61 -13.07 0.19
C GLN A 29 -10.28 -14.45 0.44
N ALA A 30 -10.06 -15.42 -0.45
CA ALA A 30 -10.63 -16.77 -0.37
C ALA A 30 -9.85 -17.70 0.60
N GLY A 31 -8.53 -17.58 0.66
CA GLY A 31 -7.63 -18.32 1.55
C GLY A 31 -7.70 -17.88 3.00
N GLN A 32 -8.21 -16.68 3.27
CA GLN A 32 -8.35 -16.10 4.61
C GLN A 32 -9.54 -16.60 5.43
N VAL A 33 -10.22 -17.69 5.00
CA VAL A 33 -11.09 -18.48 5.89
C VAL A 33 -10.27 -19.44 6.78
N GLY A 34 -8.95 -19.60 6.56
CA GLY A 34 -8.14 -20.41 7.47
C GLY A 34 -6.64 -20.44 7.17
N GLY A 35 -5.88 -19.62 7.90
CA GLY A 35 -4.55 -19.99 8.40
C GLY A 35 -3.39 -20.03 7.40
N ALA A 36 -2.80 -18.87 7.10
CA ALA A 36 -1.40 -18.78 6.66
C ALA A 36 -0.81 -17.39 6.92
N PHE A 37 -0.75 -16.97 8.18
CA PHE A 37 -0.11 -15.71 8.58
C PHE A 37 1.39 -15.72 8.28
N LYS A 38 1.88 -14.82 7.42
CA LYS A 38 3.33 -14.59 7.24
C LYS A 38 3.90 -13.49 8.13
N GLN A 39 3.08 -12.66 8.78
CA GLN A 39 3.48 -11.74 9.86
C GLN A 39 2.33 -11.72 10.88
N GLY A 40 2.51 -12.36 12.04
CA GLY A 40 1.42 -12.82 12.90
C GLY A 40 0.41 -11.76 13.32
N ASP A 41 -0.90 -12.08 13.26
CA ASP A 41 -2.12 -11.47 13.83
C ASP A 41 -2.24 -9.92 13.93
N LYS A 42 -1.28 -9.15 13.43
CA LYS A 42 -1.13 -7.71 13.67
C LYS A 42 -1.28 -6.86 12.41
N ILE A 43 -1.16 -7.48 11.24
CA ILE A 43 -1.40 -6.85 9.94
C ILE A 43 -2.81 -7.22 9.49
N SER A 44 -3.59 -6.22 9.08
CA SER A 44 -4.93 -6.48 8.58
C SER A 44 -4.91 -7.00 7.14
N VAL A 45 -5.96 -7.70 6.75
CA VAL A 45 -6.16 -8.19 5.38
C VAL A 45 -6.02 -7.07 4.35
N GLU A 46 -6.70 -5.94 4.60
CA GLU A 46 -6.70 -4.82 3.67
C GLU A 46 -5.31 -4.20 3.56
N GLN A 47 -4.59 -4.09 4.69
CA GLN A 47 -3.22 -3.63 4.69
C GLN A 47 -2.30 -4.55 3.85
N GLU A 48 -2.39 -5.87 4.02
CA GLU A 48 -1.61 -6.85 3.25
C GLU A 48 -1.91 -6.78 1.75
N LYS A 49 -3.17 -6.52 1.39
CA LYS A 49 -3.62 -6.32 0.02
C LYS A 49 -2.97 -5.09 -0.62
N LEU A 50 -2.99 -3.94 0.08
CA LEU A 50 -2.39 -2.70 -0.40
C LEU A 50 -0.87 -2.78 -0.50
N LEU A 51 -0.20 -3.44 0.46
CA LEU A 51 1.25 -3.68 0.40
C LEU A 51 1.64 -4.46 -0.85
N GLN A 52 0.92 -5.54 -1.16
CA GLN A 52 1.19 -6.31 -2.36
C GLN A 52 0.88 -5.56 -3.65
N TYR A 53 -0.17 -4.74 -3.66
CA TYR A 53 -0.48 -3.90 -4.82
C TYR A 53 0.66 -2.90 -5.09
N LEU A 54 1.18 -2.24 -4.05
CA LEU A 54 2.34 -1.36 -4.16
C LEU A 54 3.55 -2.10 -4.73
N GLU A 55 3.93 -3.23 -4.10
CA GLU A 55 5.10 -4.02 -4.46
C GLU A 55 5.05 -4.55 -5.90
N LEU A 56 3.93 -5.17 -6.27
CA LEU A 56 3.84 -5.90 -7.53
C LEU A 56 3.51 -4.99 -8.71
N ARG A 57 2.74 -3.91 -8.50
CA ARG A 57 2.24 -3.07 -9.59
C ARG A 57 2.95 -1.74 -9.70
N LEU A 58 3.31 -1.11 -8.58
CA LEU A 58 3.73 0.30 -8.57
C LEU A 58 5.22 0.50 -8.37
N MET A 59 5.91 -0.33 -7.58
CA MET A 59 7.36 -0.20 -7.32
C MET A 59 8.24 -0.42 -8.57
N ASN A 60 7.71 -1.02 -9.63
CA ASN A 60 8.43 -1.18 -10.90
C ASN A 60 8.03 -0.13 -11.96
N ASN A 61 7.23 0.87 -11.58
CA ASN A 61 6.69 1.86 -12.50
C ASN A 61 7.54 3.14 -12.52
N THR A 62 8.23 3.37 -13.63
CA THR A 62 9.13 4.53 -13.84
C THR A 62 8.42 5.78 -14.38
N LYS A 63 7.08 5.79 -14.41
CA LYS A 63 6.32 6.99 -14.80
C LYS A 63 6.58 8.10 -13.78
N LEU A 64 6.90 9.29 -14.28
CA LEU A 64 6.95 10.50 -13.47
C LEU A 64 5.54 11.10 -13.33
N VAL A 65 5.19 11.48 -12.10
CA VAL A 65 3.91 12.07 -11.75
C VAL A 65 4.11 13.27 -10.83
N GLU A 66 3.10 14.13 -10.72
CA GLU A 66 3.11 15.23 -9.75
C GLU A 66 2.83 14.63 -8.36
N GLY A 67 3.82 14.76 -7.47
CA GLY A 67 3.78 14.28 -6.11
C GLY A 67 3.02 15.21 -5.17
N PRO A 68 2.96 14.87 -3.88
CA PRO A 68 2.20 15.60 -2.86
C PRO A 68 2.70 17.04 -2.64
N ASP A 69 3.99 17.30 -2.87
CA ASP A 69 4.63 18.62 -2.68
C ASP A 69 4.69 19.46 -3.97
N GLU A 70 3.86 19.14 -4.97
CA GLU A 70 3.90 19.73 -6.32
C GLU A 70 5.23 19.47 -7.07
N GLU A 71 6.05 18.54 -6.55
CA GLU A 71 7.31 18.09 -7.17
C GLU A 71 7.12 16.83 -8.00
N MET A 72 7.88 16.69 -9.08
CA MET A 72 7.84 15.49 -9.91
C MET A 72 8.55 14.33 -9.20
N ILE A 73 7.85 13.20 -9.02
CA ILE A 73 8.36 11.98 -8.38
C ILE A 73 8.08 10.77 -9.27
N GLU A 74 8.94 9.75 -9.23
CA GLU A 74 8.66 8.46 -9.87
C GLU A 74 7.58 7.70 -9.08
N VAL A 75 6.63 7.08 -9.80
CA VAL A 75 5.60 6.24 -9.17
C VAL A 75 6.23 5.15 -8.30
N ALA A 76 7.32 4.54 -8.77
CA ALA A 76 8.08 3.55 -8.02
C ALA A 76 8.58 4.10 -6.68
N GLU A 77 9.19 5.28 -6.69
CA GLU A 77 9.73 5.93 -5.49
C GLU A 77 8.61 6.28 -4.51
N TRP A 78 7.50 6.85 -4.98
CA TRP A 78 6.36 7.15 -4.12
C TRP A 78 5.74 5.88 -3.52
N ALA A 79 5.62 4.82 -4.32
CA ALA A 79 5.09 3.53 -3.86
C ALA A 79 6.00 2.86 -2.81
N GLU A 80 7.33 2.93 -2.97
CA GLU A 80 8.29 2.45 -1.97
C GLU A 80 8.14 3.17 -0.64
N GLN A 81 8.06 4.51 -0.65
CA GLN A 81 7.87 5.31 0.55
C GLN A 81 6.55 4.94 1.28
N LEU A 82 5.45 4.83 0.55
CA LEU A 82 4.16 4.46 1.14
C LEU A 82 4.15 3.02 1.64
N HIS A 83 4.83 2.10 0.95
CA HIS A 83 4.93 0.71 1.39
C HIS A 83 5.70 0.58 2.70
N GLU A 84 6.85 1.26 2.85
CA GLU A 84 7.60 1.24 4.10
C GLU A 84 6.77 1.77 5.28
N ARG A 85 6.06 2.88 5.07
CA ARG A 85 5.16 3.48 6.05
C ARG A 85 4.00 2.54 6.40
N LEU A 86 3.30 2.01 5.40
CA LEU A 86 2.17 1.11 5.58
C LEU A 86 2.58 -0.23 6.23
N ASN A 87 3.77 -0.75 5.93
CA ASN A 87 4.26 -1.99 6.52
C ASN A 87 4.60 -1.83 8.01
N GLY A 88 4.93 -0.61 8.45
CA GLY A 88 5.23 -0.30 9.84
C GLY A 88 3.99 -0.15 10.74
N VAL A 89 2.81 0.03 10.16
CA VAL A 89 1.56 0.27 10.92
C VAL A 89 0.82 -1.05 11.13
N LEU A 90 0.58 -1.46 12.37
CA LEU A 90 0.01 -2.77 12.68
C LEU A 90 -1.51 -2.66 12.82
N LEU A 91 -2.24 -2.64 11.69
CA LEU A 91 -3.64 -2.22 11.67
C LEU A 91 -4.66 -3.29 12.09
N ALA A 92 -4.27 -4.55 12.34
CA ALA A 92 -5.26 -5.59 12.63
C ALA A 92 -6.13 -5.27 13.86
N ASN A 93 -7.46 -5.31 13.67
CA ASN A 93 -8.46 -5.04 14.71
C ASN A 93 -8.39 -3.63 15.29
N THR A 94 -8.03 -2.64 14.47
CA THR A 94 -7.98 -1.22 14.84
C THR A 94 -9.08 -0.44 14.14
N ASP A 95 -9.42 0.74 14.67
CA ASP A 95 -10.38 1.63 14.02
C ASP A 95 -9.78 2.18 12.70
N GLU A 96 -8.46 2.32 12.64
CA GLU A 96 -7.72 2.73 11.45
C GLU A 96 -7.83 1.69 10.31
N ASP A 97 -7.90 0.38 10.61
CA ASP A 97 -8.21 -0.66 9.61
C ASP A 97 -9.65 -0.55 9.11
N TYR A 98 -10.60 -0.16 9.95
CA TYR A 98 -11.96 0.11 9.48
C TYR A 98 -11.96 1.28 8.48
N GLU A 99 -11.27 2.38 8.80
CA GLU A 99 -11.14 3.55 7.92
C GLU A 99 -10.41 3.23 6.61
N LEU A 100 -9.33 2.43 6.68
CA LEU A 100 -8.60 1.96 5.50
C LEU A 100 -9.55 1.21 4.54
N ARG A 101 -10.38 0.31 5.08
CA ARG A 101 -11.37 -0.42 4.27
C ARG A 101 -12.41 0.53 3.68
N GLN A 102 -12.91 1.51 4.42
CA GLN A 102 -13.89 2.46 3.89
C GLN A 102 -13.35 3.25 2.68
N ARG A 103 -12.05 3.56 2.69
CA ARG A 103 -11.41 4.32 1.60
C ARG A 103 -11.13 3.47 0.37
N PHE A 104 -10.55 2.27 0.56
CA PHE A 104 -10.05 1.46 -0.56
C PHE A 104 -11.02 0.38 -1.04
N ARG A 105 -12.00 -0.01 -0.22
CA ARG A 105 -13.03 -0.98 -0.58
C ARG A 105 -14.29 -0.26 -1.10
N ILE A 106 -14.16 0.33 -2.27
CA ILE A 106 -15.30 0.90 -3.01
C ILE A 106 -16.04 -0.25 -3.71
N ASP A 107 -17.34 -0.40 -3.44
CA ASP A 107 -18.16 -1.44 -4.05
C ASP A 107 -18.07 -1.41 -5.58
N GLY A 108 -17.65 -2.54 -6.17
CA GLY A 108 -17.54 -2.71 -7.62
C GLY A 108 -16.32 -2.05 -8.26
N LYS A 109 -15.29 -1.67 -7.49
CA LYS A 109 -14.03 -1.12 -7.99
C LYS A 109 -12.83 -1.90 -7.45
N ALA A 110 -12.06 -2.53 -8.33
CA ALA A 110 -10.79 -3.16 -8.01
C ALA A 110 -9.70 -2.11 -7.75
N LEU A 111 -8.59 -2.50 -7.12
CA LEU A 111 -7.45 -1.57 -6.92
C LEU A 111 -6.84 -1.14 -8.27
N THR A 112 -6.89 -2.01 -9.28
CA THR A 112 -6.45 -1.75 -10.65
C THR A 112 -7.29 -0.70 -11.37
N ASP A 113 -8.55 -0.48 -10.95
CA ASP A 113 -9.43 0.55 -11.51
C ASP A 113 -9.12 1.97 -11.01
N TRP A 114 -8.20 2.11 -10.05
CA TRP A 114 -7.78 3.42 -9.57
C TRP A 114 -6.74 4.03 -10.50
N GLU A 115 -6.90 5.32 -10.79
CA GLU A 115 -5.79 6.11 -11.34
C GLU A 115 -4.64 6.09 -10.34
N THR A 116 -3.44 5.73 -10.82
CA THR A 116 -2.27 5.49 -9.95
C THR A 116 -1.97 6.67 -9.02
N GLU A 117 -2.03 7.90 -9.55
CA GLU A 117 -1.78 9.13 -8.80
C GLU A 117 -2.83 9.36 -7.71
N ALA A 118 -4.11 9.13 -8.04
CA ALA A 118 -5.21 9.24 -7.09
C ALA A 118 -5.11 8.19 -5.97
N PHE A 119 -4.71 6.95 -6.32
CA PHE A 119 -4.48 5.89 -5.34
C PHE A 119 -3.35 6.23 -4.37
N LEU A 120 -2.19 6.65 -4.89
CA LEU A 120 -1.03 7.00 -4.07
C LEU A 120 -1.33 8.20 -3.16
N ALA A 121 -2.00 9.23 -3.68
CA ALA A 121 -2.42 10.39 -2.91
C ALA A 121 -3.42 10.03 -1.80
N GLU A 122 -4.41 9.18 -2.08
CA GLU A 122 -5.39 8.72 -1.09
C GLU A 122 -4.71 7.90 0.02
N LEU A 123 -3.76 7.04 -0.32
CA LEU A 123 -3.03 6.23 0.65
C LEU A 123 -2.13 7.09 1.53
N GLN A 124 -1.47 8.08 0.93
CA GLN A 124 -0.70 9.06 1.67
C GLN A 124 -1.60 9.84 2.64
N ASP A 125 -2.75 10.34 2.19
CA ASP A 125 -3.70 11.08 3.03
C ASP A 125 -4.18 10.26 4.22
N PHE A 126 -4.43 8.96 4.02
CA PHE A 126 -4.76 8.03 5.09
C PHE A 126 -3.62 7.93 6.12
N LEU A 127 -2.39 7.68 5.66
CA LEU A 127 -1.23 7.53 6.55
C LEU A 127 -0.95 8.82 7.33
N ASP A 128 -1.01 9.98 6.67
CA ASP A 128 -0.78 11.27 7.30
C ASP A 128 -1.83 11.52 8.40
N LYS A 129 -3.13 11.44 8.07
CA LYS A 129 -4.21 11.85 8.99
C LYS A 129 -4.52 10.84 10.08
N TYR A 130 -4.56 9.55 9.74
CA TYR A 130 -5.07 8.51 10.64
C TYR A 130 -3.97 7.80 11.39
N ILE A 131 -2.73 7.87 10.90
CA ILE A 131 -1.58 7.26 11.56
C ILE A 131 -0.70 8.34 12.17
N GLU A 132 -0.12 9.24 11.39
CA GLU A 132 0.92 10.16 11.87
C GLU A 132 0.37 11.28 12.73
N GLU A 133 -0.73 11.90 12.31
CA GLU A 133 -1.40 12.98 13.03
C GLU A 133 -2.28 12.47 14.17
N ASN A 134 -2.50 11.16 14.30
CA ASN A 134 -3.34 10.55 15.33
C ASN A 134 -2.53 10.15 16.57
N PRO A 135 -2.53 10.95 17.66
CA PRO A 135 -1.74 10.67 18.85
C PRO A 135 -2.17 9.40 19.60
N ASP A 136 -3.45 9.03 19.49
CA ASP A 136 -4.00 7.83 20.14
C ASP A 136 -3.48 6.57 19.44
N PHE A 137 -3.43 6.60 18.11
CA PHE A 137 -2.83 5.51 17.32
C PHE A 137 -1.32 5.44 17.50
N GLN A 138 -0.61 6.56 17.48
CA GLN A 138 0.84 6.59 17.74
C GLN A 138 1.20 6.01 19.11
N SER A 139 0.38 6.28 20.13
CA SER A 139 0.54 5.68 21.46
C SER A 139 0.34 4.17 21.44
N THR A 140 -0.63 3.69 20.66
CA THR A 140 -0.91 2.26 20.46
C THR A 140 0.24 1.57 19.72
N LEU A 141 0.74 2.18 18.64
CA LEU A 141 1.91 1.69 17.89
C LEU A 141 3.16 1.63 18.77
N ALA A 142 3.44 2.68 19.55
CA ALA A 142 4.58 2.69 20.47
C ALA A 142 4.48 1.58 21.52
N GLY A 143 3.28 1.32 22.06
CA GLY A 143 3.03 0.20 22.97
C GLY A 143 3.21 -1.17 22.32
N ALA A 144 2.72 -1.35 21.09
CA ALA A 144 2.86 -2.59 20.32
C ALA A 144 4.31 -2.87 19.90
N ASN A 145 5.06 -1.83 19.53
CA ASN A 145 6.48 -1.90 19.15
C ASN A 145 7.39 -2.04 20.39
N ALA A 146 7.00 -1.51 21.56
CA ALA A 146 7.74 -1.76 22.80
C ALA A 146 7.67 -3.24 23.24
N ALA A 147 6.58 -3.93 22.93
CA ALA A 147 6.45 -5.38 23.13
C ALA A 147 7.19 -6.22 22.06
N THR A 148 7.57 -5.61 20.93
CA THR A 148 8.17 -6.25 19.76
C THR A 148 9.35 -5.38 19.31
N ALA A 149 10.44 -5.36 20.08
CA ALA A 149 11.53 -4.39 19.90
C ALA A 149 12.14 -4.38 18.48
N ASN A 150 11.62 -3.50 17.61
CA ASN A 150 12.30 -2.94 16.46
C ASN A 150 11.74 -1.53 16.27
N ILE A 151 12.43 -0.55 16.86
CA ILE A 151 12.00 0.85 16.92
C ILE A 151 12.31 1.49 15.55
N PHE A 152 11.29 1.69 14.72
CA PHE A 152 11.37 2.63 13.59
C PHE A 152 11.03 4.03 14.10
N CYS A 153 12.02 4.74 14.64
CA CYS A 153 11.92 6.18 14.88
C CYS A 153 12.10 6.89 13.54
N TRP A 154 11.01 7.20 12.84
CA TRP A 154 11.05 8.23 11.79
C TRP A 154 11.19 9.58 12.50
N GLY A 155 12.45 10.03 12.60
CA GLY A 155 12.81 11.23 13.32
C GLY A 155 12.28 12.47 12.63
N ILE A 156 11.49 13.27 13.36
CA ILE A 156 11.32 14.69 13.09
C ILE A 156 12.70 15.33 13.24
N VAL A 157 13.37 15.62 12.13
CA VAL A 157 14.55 16.50 12.13
C VAL A 157 14.02 17.93 12.18
N THR A 158 13.78 18.47 13.37
CA THR A 158 13.68 19.93 13.53
C THR A 158 15.10 20.49 13.49
N THR A 159 15.55 21.03 12.36
CA THR A 159 16.71 21.92 12.36
C THR A 159 16.28 23.27 12.93
N ARG A 160 17.08 23.75 13.89
CA ARG A 160 16.95 25.05 14.57
C ARG A 160 17.82 26.09 13.88
#